data_AF-A0A7S1PUE6-F1
#
_entry.id   AF-A0A7S1PUE6-F1
#
_cell.length_a   1.000
_cell.length_b   1.000
_cell.length_c   1.000
_cell.angle_alpha   90.00
_cell.angle_beta   90.00
_cell.angle_gamma   90.00
#
_symmetry.space_group_name_H-M   'P 1'
#
loop_
_entity.id
_entity.type
_entity.pdbx_description
1 polymer ?
#
loop_
_entity_poly.entity_id
_entity_poly.type
_entity_poly.pdbx_seq_one_letter_code
_entity_poly.pdbx_strand_id
1 'polypeptide(L)'
;MVAVIPSLVPDSAPIQIYLFACVMISFGAYQCRIWPWRFTVINLLDLSCNFGMLLVMIGGILMDANRDVAQTTRVVQTILALVFGTTLGGGMLATVVALYRIKRPRKRYALFLSHHK
;
A
#
# COMPACT_ATOMS: atom_id res chain seq x y z
N MET A 1 16.46 -0.31 5.82
CA MET A 1 16.68 0.62 4.68
C MET A 1 15.96 1.95 4.86
N VAL A 2 14.68 1.97 5.22
CA VAL A 2 13.89 3.20 5.48
C VAL A 2 14.55 4.13 6.52
N ALA A 3 15.12 3.60 7.61
CA ALA A 3 15.79 4.40 8.64
C ALA A 3 17.13 5.04 8.22
N VAL A 4 17.70 4.66 7.07
CA VAL A 4 19.01 5.15 6.60
C VAL A 4 18.86 6.42 5.74
N ILE A 5 17.69 6.64 5.15
CA ILE A 5 17.43 7.81 4.29
C ILE A 5 17.59 9.14 5.06
N PRO A 6 17.00 9.34 6.26
CA PRO A 6 17.13 10.62 6.95
C PRO A 6 18.54 10.88 7.48
N SER A 7 19.36 9.82 7.70
CA SER A 7 20.75 9.99 8.13
C SER A 7 21.71 10.29 6.97
N LEU A 8 21.39 9.90 5.73
CA LEU A 8 22.21 10.19 4.55
C LEU A 8 22.00 11.60 4.00
N VAL A 9 20.79 12.14 4.12
CA VAL A 9 20.43 13.44 3.52
C VAL A 9 19.64 14.28 4.52
N PRO A 10 20.25 14.73 5.63
CA PRO A 10 19.52 15.41 6.71
C PRO A 10 18.92 16.77 6.28
N ASP A 11 19.58 17.48 5.35
CA ASP A 11 19.28 18.89 5.07
C ASP A 11 18.23 19.14 3.98
N SER A 12 17.84 18.11 3.22
CA SER A 12 16.88 18.29 2.12
C SER A 12 15.74 17.28 2.19
N ALA A 13 14.64 17.71 2.82
CA ALA A 13 13.39 16.95 2.89
C ALA A 13 12.87 16.48 1.52
N PRO A 14 12.93 17.26 0.42
CA PRO A 14 12.43 16.80 -0.88
C PRO A 14 13.18 15.57 -1.39
N ILE A 15 14.51 15.55 -1.27
CA ILE A 15 15.35 14.43 -1.70
C ILE A 15 15.06 13.19 -0.85
N GLN A 16 14.85 13.34 0.46
CA GLN A 16 14.44 12.24 1.32
C GLN A 16 13.13 11.61 0.83
N ILE A 17 12.12 12.43 0.51
CA ILE A 17 10.82 11.95 0.03
C ILE A 17 10.96 11.20 -1.29
N TYR A 18 11.77 11.68 -2.24
CA TYR A 18 12.04 10.96 -3.49
C TYR A 18 12.69 9.60 -3.25
N LEU A 19 13.68 9.52 -2.38
CA LEU A 19 14.33 8.26 -2.03
C LEU A 19 13.36 7.28 -1.36
N PHE A 20 12.50 7.77 -0.46
CA PHE A 20 11.44 6.96 0.13
C PHE A 20 10.45 6.44 -0.91
N ALA A 21 10.04 7.28 -1.87
CA ALA A 21 9.14 6.88 -2.94
C ALA A 21 9.77 5.77 -3.82
N CYS A 22 11.05 5.89 -4.18
CA CYS A 22 11.77 4.84 -4.93
C CYS A 22 11.80 3.50 -4.17
N VAL A 23 12.08 3.54 -2.86
CA VAL A 23 12.07 2.33 -2.02
C VAL A 23 10.67 1.72 -1.95
N MET A 24 9.63 2.54 -1.74
CA MET A 24 8.24 2.07 -1.68
C MET A 24 7.77 1.46 -3.01
N ILE A 25 8.10 2.08 -4.15
CA ILE A 25 7.77 1.56 -5.49
C ILE A 25 8.46 0.23 -5.75
N SER A 26 9.77 0.14 -5.49
CA SER A 26 10.53 -1.09 -5.73
C SER A 26 10.04 -2.24 -4.85
N PHE A 27 9.76 -1.97 -3.56
CA PHE A 27 9.20 -2.95 -2.65
C PHE A 27 7.77 -3.34 -3.04
N GLY A 28 6.93 -2.38 -3.41
CA GLY A 28 5.57 -2.63 -3.90
C GLY A 28 5.56 -3.49 -5.17
N ALA A 29 6.41 -3.18 -6.14
CA ALA A 29 6.56 -3.99 -7.35
C ALA A 29 7.03 -5.42 -7.04
N TYR A 30 7.96 -5.57 -6.09
CA TYR A 30 8.41 -6.88 -5.62
C TYR A 30 7.29 -7.65 -4.91
N GLN A 31 6.54 -6.99 -4.02
CA GLN A 31 5.37 -7.58 -3.35
C GLN A 31 4.29 -8.02 -4.35
N CYS A 32 4.01 -7.21 -5.37
CA CYS A 32 3.07 -7.54 -6.46
C CYS A 32 3.53 -8.76 -7.27
N ARG A 33 4.83 -9.02 -7.37
CA ARG A 33 5.37 -10.17 -8.10
C ARG A 33 5.34 -11.44 -7.25
N ILE A 34 5.78 -11.36 -6.00
CA ILE A 34 5.94 -12.55 -5.15
C ILE A 34 4.64 -12.95 -4.45
N TRP A 35 3.71 -12.02 -4.26
CA TRP A 35 2.47 -12.24 -3.50
C TRP A 35 2.77 -12.94 -2.17
N PRO A 36 3.54 -12.29 -1.28
CA PRO A 36 4.23 -12.97 -0.19
C PRO A 36 3.27 -13.63 0.79
N TRP A 37 2.06 -13.10 0.92
CA TRP A 37 1.08 -13.62 1.85
C TRP A 37 0.24 -14.74 1.21
N ARG A 38 0.04 -15.82 1.98
CA ARG A 38 -0.89 -16.90 1.61
C ARG A 38 -2.32 -16.39 1.39
N PHE A 39 -2.73 -15.37 2.16
CA PHE A 39 -4.05 -14.78 2.07
C PHE A 39 -4.05 -13.58 1.12
N THR A 40 -4.81 -13.71 0.04
CA THR A 40 -5.01 -12.67 -0.98
C THR A 40 -5.52 -11.35 -0.42
N VAL A 41 -6.31 -11.41 0.65
CA VAL A 41 -6.86 -10.25 1.36
C VAL A 41 -5.73 -9.40 1.95
N ILE A 42 -4.70 -10.03 2.52
CA ILE A 42 -3.56 -9.34 3.12
C ILE A 42 -2.70 -8.68 2.03
N ASN A 43 -2.44 -9.37 0.91
CA ASN A 43 -1.73 -8.76 -0.22
C ASN A 43 -2.47 -7.53 -0.79
N LEU A 44 -3.80 -7.58 -0.88
CA LEU A 44 -4.60 -6.44 -1.35
C LEU A 44 -4.55 -5.24 -0.39
N LEU A 45 -4.57 -5.49 0.92
CA LEU A 45 -4.42 -4.45 1.94
C LEU A 45 -3.03 -3.82 1.93
N ASP A 46 -1.98 -4.63 1.81
CA ASP A 46 -0.61 -4.13 1.70
C ASP A 46 -0.44 -3.25 0.45
N LEU A 47 -1.03 -3.67 -0.67
CA LEU A 47 -0.97 -2.93 -1.93
C LEU A 47 -1.73 -1.60 -1.85
N SER A 48 -2.93 -1.60 -1.25
CA SER A 48 -3.70 -0.35 -1.06
C SER A 48 -3.01 0.60 -0.09
N CYS A 49 -2.40 0.09 0.98
CA CYS A 49 -1.64 0.89 1.93
C CYS A 49 -0.38 1.51 1.29
N ASN A 50 0.37 0.71 0.53
CA ASN A 50 1.56 1.18 -0.18
C ASN A 50 1.20 2.27 -1.21
N PHE A 51 0.13 2.06 -1.98
CA PHE A 51 -0.37 3.06 -2.92
C PHE A 51 -0.83 4.36 -2.23
N GLY A 52 -1.53 4.24 -1.10
CA GLY A 52 -1.91 5.39 -0.26
C GLY A 52 -0.70 6.16 0.24
N MET A 53 0.34 5.48 0.73
CA MET A 53 1.58 6.14 1.17
C MET A 53 2.30 6.87 0.03
N LEU A 54 2.34 6.29 -1.17
CA LEU A 54 2.90 6.96 -2.35
C LEU A 54 2.16 8.25 -2.69
N LEU A 55 0.81 8.24 -2.61
CA LEU A 55 0.01 9.44 -2.83
C LEU A 55 0.29 10.54 -1.80
N VAL A 56 0.47 10.17 -0.52
CA VAL A 56 0.87 11.13 0.53
C VAL A 56 2.23 11.74 0.23
N MET A 57 3.20 10.94 -0.20
CA MET A 57 4.55 11.42 -0.54
C MET A 57 4.54 12.41 -1.72
N ILE A 58 3.82 12.06 -2.81
CA ILE A 58 3.63 12.97 -3.95
C ILE A 58 2.93 14.25 -3.48
N GLY A 59 1.97 14.10 -2.58
CA GLY A 59 1.27 15.21 -1.97
C GLY A 59 2.17 16.18 -1.23
N GLY A 60 3.07 15.68 -0.39
CA GLY A 60 4.05 16.50 0.32
C GLY A 60 4.93 17.32 -0.62
N ILE A 61 5.39 16.72 -1.72
CA ILE A 61 6.20 17.41 -2.74
C ILE A 61 5.38 18.52 -3.43
N LEU A 62 4.13 18.25 -3.79
CA LEU A 62 3.25 19.22 -4.46
C LEU A 62 2.87 20.40 -3.55
N MET A 63 2.80 20.19 -2.24
CA MET A 63 2.54 21.26 -1.27
C MET A 63 3.75 22.18 -1.12
N ASP A 64 4.96 21.64 -1.08
CA ASP A 64 6.20 22.44 -0.98
C ASP A 64 6.44 23.29 -2.23
N ALA A 65 6.04 22.79 -3.41
CA ALA A 65 6.15 23.51 -4.68
C ALA A 65 5.16 24.69 -4.82
N ASN A 66 4.03 24.68 -4.10
CA ASN A 66 2.96 25.68 -4.25
C ASN A 66 2.93 26.68 -3.08
N ARG A 67 3.19 27.95 -3.38
CA ARG A 67 3.10 29.04 -2.40
C ARG A 67 1.69 29.60 -2.19
N ASP A 68 0.74 29.24 -3.05
CA ASP A 68 -0.65 29.67 -2.93
C ASP A 68 -1.44 28.76 -1.98
N VAL A 69 -1.88 29.32 -0.86
CA VAL A 69 -2.62 28.64 0.20
C VAL A 69 -3.93 28.04 -0.30
N ALA A 70 -4.64 28.72 -1.22
CA ALA A 70 -5.91 28.24 -1.76
C ALA A 70 -5.71 27.00 -2.64
N GLN A 71 -4.65 27.00 -3.45
CA GLN A 71 -4.28 25.86 -4.28
C GLN A 71 -3.78 24.69 -3.44
N THR A 72 -2.92 24.95 -2.44
CA THR A 72 -2.40 23.94 -1.52
C THR A 72 -3.53 23.24 -0.76
N THR A 73 -4.56 23.98 -0.33
CA THR A 73 -5.74 23.40 0.35
C THR A 73 -6.50 22.42 -0.54
N ARG A 74 -6.72 22.77 -1.82
CA ARG A 74 -7.39 21.86 -2.78
C ARG A 74 -6.55 20.62 -3.07
N VAL A 75 -5.24 20.78 -3.18
CA VAL A 75 -4.30 19.67 -3.37
C VAL A 75 -4.38 18.71 -2.19
N VAL A 76 -4.27 19.22 -0.95
CA VAL A 76 -4.40 18.41 0.28
C VAL A 76 -5.72 17.64 0.32
N GLN A 77 -6.85 18.32 0.08
CA GLN A 77 -8.16 17.68 0.08
C GLN A 77 -8.25 16.55 -0.96
N THR A 78 -7.69 16.79 -2.15
CA THR A 78 -7.67 15.79 -3.24
C THR A 78 -6.82 14.58 -2.84
N ILE A 79 -5.63 14.80 -2.28
CA ILE A 79 -4.75 13.72 -1.82
C ILE A 79 -5.42 12.93 -0.70
N LEU A 80 -5.99 13.61 0.31
CA LEU A 80 -6.71 12.94 1.39
C LEU A 80 -7.87 12.10 0.84
N ALA A 81 -8.67 12.65 -0.07
CA ALA A 81 -9.75 11.91 -0.70
C ALA A 81 -9.25 10.66 -1.45
N LEU A 82 -8.12 10.76 -2.16
CA LEU A 82 -7.51 9.61 -2.85
C LEU A 82 -6.93 8.59 -1.86
N VAL A 83 -6.29 9.02 -0.78
CA VAL A 83 -5.73 8.14 0.25
C VAL A 83 -6.84 7.39 0.98
N PHE A 84 -7.89 8.10 1.42
CA PHE A 84 -9.07 7.47 2.02
C PHE A 84 -9.79 6.56 1.02
N GLY A 85 -9.95 7.01 -0.24
CA GLY A 85 -10.59 6.22 -1.29
C GLY A 85 -9.84 4.91 -1.59
N THR A 86 -8.51 4.96 -1.67
CA THR A 86 -7.68 3.78 -1.97
C THR A 86 -7.59 2.83 -0.78
N THR A 87 -7.46 3.34 0.45
CA THR A 87 -7.41 2.51 1.67
C THR A 87 -8.77 1.90 1.99
N LEU A 88 -9.85 2.69 2.01
CA LEU A 88 -11.21 2.19 2.25
C LEU A 88 -11.68 1.29 1.11
N GLY A 89 -11.46 1.70 -0.14
CA GLY A 89 -11.81 0.90 -1.31
C GLY A 89 -11.05 -0.42 -1.37
N GLY A 90 -9.74 -0.39 -1.10
CA GLY A 90 -8.91 -1.58 -0.98
C GLY A 90 -9.36 -2.51 0.15
N GLY A 91 -9.68 -1.95 1.32
CA GLY A 91 -10.20 -2.71 2.47
C GLY A 91 -11.58 -3.32 2.22
N MET A 92 -12.48 -2.59 1.57
CA MET A 92 -13.78 -3.11 1.13
C MET A 92 -13.62 -4.25 0.14
N LEU A 93 -12.76 -4.07 -0.87
CA LEU A 93 -12.46 -5.13 -1.86
C LEU A 93 -11.89 -6.37 -1.16
N ALA A 94 -10.93 -6.18 -0.25
CA ALA A 94 -10.34 -7.25 0.53
C ALA A 94 -11.41 -8.00 1.35
N THR A 95 -12.35 -7.28 1.96
CA THR A 95 -13.47 -7.84 2.73
C THR A 95 -14.43 -8.63 1.83
N VAL A 96 -14.79 -8.09 0.66
CA VAL A 96 -15.64 -8.81 -0.32
C VAL A 96 -14.97 -10.11 -0.78
N VAL A 97 -13.66 -10.07 -1.07
CA VAL A 97 -12.87 -11.25 -1.44
C VAL A 97 -12.83 -12.27 -0.29
N ALA A 98 -12.70 -11.81 0.96
CA ALA A 98 -12.72 -12.68 2.13
C ALA A 98 -14.09 -13.40 2.27
N LEU A 99 -15.18 -12.64 2.22
CA LEU A 99 -16.55 -13.17 2.31
C LEU A 99 -16.87 -14.14 1.17
N TYR A 100 -16.46 -13.82 -0.05
CA TYR A 100 -16.62 -14.70 -1.20
C TYR A 100 -15.91 -16.04 -0.99
N ARG A 101 -14.70 -16.03 -0.40
CA ARG A 101 -13.94 -17.25 -0.10
C ARG A 101 -14.53 -18.07 1.04
N ILE A 102 -15.15 -17.43 2.03
CA ILE A 102 -15.89 -18.12 3.09
C ILE A 102 -17.10 -18.85 2.49
N LYS A 103 -17.84 -18.19 1.58
CA LYS A 103 -19.02 -18.80 0.92
C LYS A 103 -18.65 -19.88 -0.10
N ARG A 104 -17.45 -19.84 -0.68
CA ARG A 104 -16.90 -20.89 -1.57
C ARG A 104 -15.62 -21.48 -0.97
N PRO A 105 -15.73 -22.33 0.08
CA PRO A 105 -14.58 -23.07 0.55
C PRO A 105 -14.09 -23.97 -0.60
N ARG A 106 -12.86 -23.75 -1.07
CA ARG A 106 -12.21 -24.69 -1.98
C ARG A 106 -12.13 -26.02 -1.25
N LYS A 107 -12.87 -27.03 -1.72
CA LYS A 107 -12.79 -28.42 -1.25
C LYS A 107 -11.37 -28.94 -1.51
N ARG A 108 -10.44 -28.64 -0.61
CA ARG A 108 -9.14 -29.31 -0.49
C ARG A 108 -9.19 -30.17 0.75
N TYR A 109 -10.06 -31.17 0.73
CA TYR A 109 -9.86 -32.35 1.57
C TYR A 109 -8.70 -33.09 0.91
N ALA A 110 -7.48 -32.75 1.34
CA ALA A 110 -6.35 -33.63 1.12
C ALA A 110 -6.69 -34.93 1.84
N LEU A 111 -6.85 -35.98 1.05
CA LEU A 111 -6.75 -37.39 1.42
C LEU A 111 -6.17 -37.56 2.84
N PHE A 112 -7.02 -37.86 3.81
CA PHE A 112 -6.53 -38.44 5.06
C PHE A 112 -5.96 -39.81 4.66
N LEU A 113 -4.63 -39.89 4.52
CA LEU A 113 -3.93 -41.15 4.53
C LEU A 113 -4.14 -41.75 5.92
N SER A 114 -5.23 -42.49 6.09
CA SER A 114 -5.38 -43.41 7.21
C SER A 114 -4.32 -44.48 7.04
N HIS A 115 -3.20 -44.31 7.73
CA HIS A 115 -2.19 -45.34 7.88
C HIS A 115 -2.77 -46.41 8.83
N HIS A 116 -3.62 -47.27 8.28
CA HIS A 116 -4.07 -48.49 8.96
C HIS A 116 -3.46 -49.66 8.22
N LYS A 117 -2.28 -50.09 8.69
CA LYS A 117 -1.77 -51.46 8.67
C LYS A 117 -0.65 -51.53 9.70
#